data_AF-A0A7C2KHX1-F1
#
_entry.id   AF-A0A7C2KHX1-F1
#
_cell.length_a   1.000
_cell.length_b   1.000
_cell.length_c   1.000
_cell.angle_alpha   90.00
_cell.angle_beta   90.00
_cell.angle_gamma   90.00
#
_symmetry.space_group_name_H-M   'P 1'
#
loop_
_entity.id
_entity.type
_entity.pdbx_description
1 polymer ?
#
loop_
_entity_poly.entity_id
_entity_poly.type
_entity_poly.pdbx_seq_one_letter_code
_entity_poly.pdbx_strand_id
1 'polypeptide(L)' 'MYKYEIILWWSEEDKVYVGEVPDLPGCMAHGDTHEKALSSVKEAIAFWIETAKELNRLIPKPVSRKKVSAL' A
#
# COMPACT_ATOMS: atom_id res chain seq x y z
N MET A 1 6.35 -9.18 -6.93
CA MET A 1 5.30 -8.68 -6.02
C MET A 1 5.95 -8.22 -4.72
N TYR A 2 5.72 -6.98 -4.32
CA TYR A 2 6.33 -6.39 -3.12
C TYR A 2 5.59 -6.83 -1.85
N LYS A 3 6.31 -6.96 -0.72
CA LYS A 3 5.78 -7.51 0.54
C LYS A 3 5.53 -6.43 1.60
N TYR A 4 5.03 -5.27 1.19
CA TYR A 4 4.68 -4.20 2.11
C TYR A 4 3.36 -4.49 2.85
N GLU A 5 3.28 -4.03 4.10
CA GLU A 5 2.02 -4.00 4.85
C GLU A 5 1.05 -3.01 4.18
N ILE A 6 -0.21 -3.43 4.02
CA ILE A 6 -1.28 -2.60 3.48
C ILE A 6 -2.34 -2.47 4.57
N ILE A 7 -2.69 -1.24 4.93
CA ILE A 7 -3.79 -0.95 5.84
C ILE A 7 -5.00 -0.60 4.99
N LEU A 8 -6.11 -1.33 5.18
CA LEU A 8 -7.39 -1.07 4.54
C LEU A 8 -8.37 -0.48 5.55
N TRP A 9 -9.02 0.62 5.18
CA TRP A 9 -10.04 1.28 6.00
C TRP A 9 -11.07 1.97 5.11
N TRP A 10 -12.21 2.34 5.68
CA TRP A 10 -13.30 3.01 4.97
C TRP A 10 -13.27 4.52 5.22
N SER A 11 -13.27 5.33 4.16
CA SER A 11 -13.42 6.79 4.22
C SER A 11 -14.90 7.15 4.22
N GLU A 12 -15.40 7.67 5.34
CA GLU A 12 -16.76 8.21 5.43
C GLU A 12 -16.95 9.47 4.58
N GLU A 13 -15.90 10.25 4.36
CA GLU A 13 -15.93 11.49 3.56
C GLU A 13 -16.07 11.18 2.06
N ASP A 14 -15.22 10.27 1.56
CA ASP A 14 -15.14 9.94 0.14
C ASP A 14 -16.06 8.77 -0.27
N LYS A 15 -16.64 8.06 0.71
CA LYS A 15 -17.44 6.84 0.51
C LYS A 15 -16.70 5.76 -0.31
N VAL A 16 -15.43 5.53 0.03
CA VAL A 16 -14.57 4.51 -0.59
C VAL A 16 -13.74 3.76 0.45
N TYR A 17 -13.30 2.56 0.10
CA TYR A 17 -12.20 1.89 0.78
C TYR A 17 -10.87 2.49 0.35
N VAL A 18 -10.00 2.72 1.32
CA VAL A 18 -8.66 3.26 1.12
C VAL A 18 -7.65 2.21 1.52
N GLY A 19 -6.67 1.97 0.66
CA GLY A 19 -5.48 1.17 0.92
C GLY A 19 -4.27 2.07 1.03
N GLU A 20 -3.60 2.05 2.18
CA GLU A 20 -2.38 2.81 2.45
C GLU A 20 -1.20 1.88 2.73
N VAL A 21 0.00 2.29 2.33
CA VAL A 21 1.26 1.58 2.56
C VAL A 21 2.17 2.44 3.45
N PRO A 22 2.17 2.23 4.78
CA PRO A 22 2.86 3.13 5.70
C PRO A 22 4.37 3.26 5.49
N ASP A 23 5.00 2.19 5.00
CA ASP A 23 6.44 2.17 4.73
C ASP A 23 6.82 2.98 3.48
N LEU A 24 5.83 3.32 2.63
CA LEU A 24 6.00 4.09 1.39
C LEU A 24 5.21 5.39 1.50
N PRO A 25 5.81 6.49 2.02
CA PRO A 25 5.08 7.73 2.25
C PRO A 25 4.35 8.23 1.01
N GLY A 26 3.04 8.51 1.17
CA GLY A 26 2.15 8.96 0.10
C GLY A 26 1.67 7.85 -0.84
N CYS A 27 2.09 6.59 -0.66
CA CYS A 27 1.58 5.47 -1.44
C CYS A 27 0.21 5.02 -0.90
N MET A 28 -0.84 5.56 -1.53
CA MET A 28 -2.23 5.28 -1.19
C MET A 28 -3.05 5.15 -2.47
N ALA A 29 -4.06 4.30 -2.43
CA ALA A 29 -5.07 4.20 -3.48
C ALA A 29 -6.42 3.87 -2.84
N HIS A 30 -7.49 3.95 -3.62
CA HIS A 30 -8.84 3.67 -3.14
C HIS A 30 -9.64 2.83 -4.13
N GLY A 31 -10.78 2.33 -3.66
CA GLY A 31 -11.74 1.57 -4.44
C GLY A 31 -13.10 1.53 -3.76
N ASP A 32 -14.14 1.29 -4.53
CA ASP A 32 -15.51 1.09 -4.05
C ASP A 32 -15.68 -0.19 -3.21
N THR A 33 -14.73 -1.12 -3.32
CA THR A 33 -14.67 -2.38 -2.57
C THR A 33 -13.29 -2.60 -1.95
N HIS A 34 -13.21 -3.46 -0.93
CA HIS A 34 -11.93 -3.86 -0.33
C HIS A 34 -10.97 -4.42 -1.38
N GLU A 35 -11.48 -5.28 -2.28
CA GLU A 35 -10.75 -5.92 -3.35
C GLU A 35 -10.22 -4.91 -4.36
N LYS A 36 -11.05 -3.92 -4.72
CA LYS A 36 -10.64 -2.85 -5.64
C LYS A 36 -9.56 -1.98 -5.01
N ALA A 37 -9.74 -1.54 -3.76
CA ALA A 37 -8.73 -0.76 -3.03
C ALA A 37 -7.41 -1.53 -2.91
N LEU A 38 -7.48 -2.83 -2.60
CA LEU A 38 -6.31 -3.70 -2.51
C LEU A 38 -5.60 -3.88 -3.87
N SER A 39 -6.34 -4.02 -4.96
CA SER A 39 -5.75 -4.09 -6.31
C SER A 39 -5.06 -2.78 -6.65
N SER A 40 -5.76 -1.65 -6.47
CA SER A 40 -5.26 -0.34 -6.85
C SER A 40 -4.05 0.09 -6.02
N VAL A 41 -3.99 -0.25 -4.72
CA VAL A 41 -2.80 0.05 -3.91
C VAL A 41 -1.61 -0.82 -4.31
N LYS A 42 -1.82 -2.06 -4.78
CA LYS A 42 -0.73 -2.89 -5.32
C LYS A 42 -0.14 -2.29 -6.59
N GLU A 43 -0.97 -1.70 -7.45
CA GLU A 43 -0.53 -0.94 -8.63
C GLU A 43 0.24 0.32 -8.20
N ALA A 44 -0.28 1.06 -7.22
CA ALA A 44 0.38 2.24 -6.67
C ALA A 44 1.76 1.92 -6.07
N ILE A 45 1.93 0.78 -5.39
CA ILE A 45 3.24 0.32 -4.90
C ILE A 45 4.21 0.14 -6.07
N ALA A 46 3.77 -0.51 -7.15
CA ALA A 46 4.64 -0.74 -8.31
C ALA A 46 5.10 0.58 -8.93
N PHE A 47 4.18 1.51 -9.12
CA PHE A 47 4.46 2.85 -9.64
C PHE A 47 5.39 3.66 -8.73
N TRP A 48 5.14 3.64 -7.41
CA TRP A 48 5.95 4.33 -6.41
C TRP A 48 7.41 3.83 -6.47
N ILE A 49 7.60 2.51 -6.52
CA ILE A 49 8.93 1.88 -6.56
C ILE A 49 9.66 2.19 -7.87
N GLU A 50 8.96 2.17 -9.00
CA GLU A 50 9.53 2.55 -10.30
C GLU A 50 10.00 4.00 -10.29
N THR A 51 9.13 4.93 -9.88
CA THR A 51 9.45 6.36 -9.76
C THR A 51 10.64 6.59 -8.80
N ALA A 52 10.69 5.88 -7.67
CA ALA A 52 11.80 5.98 -6.73
C ALA A 52 13.14 5.56 -7.38
N LYS A 53 13.15 4.52 -8.21
CA LYS A 53 14.35 4.09 -8.96
C LYS A 53 14.78 5.14 -9.98
N GLU A 54 13.85 5.67 -10.77
CA GLU A 54 14.13 6.69 -11.79
C GLU A 54 14.73 7.96 -11.18
N LEU A 55 14.27 8.33 -9.99
CA LEU A 55 14.73 9.50 -9.26
C LEU A 55 15.94 9.22 -8.36
N ASN A 56 16.53 8.01 -8.40
CA ASN A 56 17.62 7.57 -7.51
C ASN A 56 17.33 7.81 -6.01
N ARG A 57 16.07 7.61 -5.60
CA ARG A 57 15.64 7.70 -4.21
C ARG A 57 15.85 6.38 -3.49
N LEU A 58 16.09 6.46 -2.18
CA LEU A 58 16.11 5.28 -1.32
C LEU A 58 14.70 4.68 -1.25
N ILE A 59 14.63 3.36 -1.43
CA ILE A 59 13.40 2.58 -1.28
C ILE A 59 13.37 1.98 0.13
N PRO A 60 12.43 2.37 1.00
CA PRO A 60 12.29 1.79 2.34
C PRO A 60 12.04 0.29 2.26
N LYS A 61 12.67 -0.50 3.13
CA LYS A 61 12.40 -1.94 3.20
C LYS A 61 11.04 -2.18 3.89
N PRO A 62 10.27 -3.20 3.47
CA PRO A 62 9.04 -3.58 4.16
C PRO A 62 9.29 -3.94 5.62
N VAL A 63 8.48 -3.40 6.54
CA VAL A 63 8.51 -3.70 7.97
C VAL A 63 7.21 -4.39 8.38
N SER A 64 7.27 -5.70 8.61
CA SER A 64 6.12 -6.43 9.15
C SER A 64 5.99 -6.16 10.65
N ARG A 65 4.89 -5.54 11.07
CA ARG A 65 4.66 -5.19 12.49
C ARG A 65 4.17 -6.38 13.31
N LYS A 66 3.63 -7.40 12.66
CA LYS A 66 3.12 -8.61 13.30
C LYS A 66 3.84 -9.84 12.75
N LYS A 67 4.03 -10.84 13.60
CA LYS A 67 4.46 -12.18 13.22
C LYS A 67 3.26 -13.09 13.32
N VAL A 68 3.00 -13.87 12.27
CA VAL A 68 2.02 -14.97 12.35
C VAL A 68 2.80 -16.21 12.79
N SER A 69 2.62 -16.64 14.04
CA SER A 69 2.99 -17.99 14.44
C SER A 69 1.87 -18.93 14.03
N ALA A 70 2.21 -20.05 13.38
CA ALA A 70 1.24 -21.10 13.12
C ALA A 70 0.65 -21.58 14.46
N LEU A 71 -0.68 -21.63 14.54
CA LEU A 71 -1.42 -22.34 15.59
C LEU A 71 -1.39 -23.84 15.31
#